data_AF-A0A821KS08-F1
#
_entry.id   AF-A0A821KS08-F1
#
_cell.length_a   1.000
_cell.length_b   1.000
_cell.length_c   1.000
_cell.angle_alpha   90.00
_cell.angle_beta   90.00
_cell.angle_gamma   90.00
#
_symmetry.space_group_name_H-M   'P 1'
#
loop_
_entity.id
_entity.type
_entity.pdbx_description
1 polymer ?
#
loop_
_entity_poly.entity_id
_entity_poly.type
_entity_poly.pdbx_seq_one_letter_code
_entity_poly.pdbx_strand_id
1 'polypeptide(L)'
;MMRLEVTNRRRFESGSVETFSFEDPDIGDVEMIEIEHNGDTLADSWFLDGVIVEMPTKGRIFYFVCNDWLSKYKGDRRTKRILKVQDLNKTSFRSLKIYTGHIEHAGCDSDVSLKLFGTLGSSSECMIKNHGDAFEQSAIDAFQVG
;
A
#
# COMPACT_ATOMS: atom_id res chain seq x y z
N MET A 1 20.09 -13.81 -0.39
CA MET A 1 19.65 -12.43 -0.72
C MET A 1 20.47 -11.99 -1.92
N MET A 2 19.82 -11.67 -3.04
CA MET A 2 20.54 -11.14 -4.21
C MET A 2 21.06 -9.74 -3.89
N ARG A 3 22.33 -9.48 -4.19
CA ARG A 3 22.93 -8.16 -4.03
C ARG A 3 22.95 -7.46 -5.38
N LEU A 4 22.27 -6.32 -5.49
CA LEU A 4 22.38 -5.47 -6.66
C LEU A 4 23.77 -4.80 -6.63
N GLU A 5 24.67 -5.22 -7.52
CA GLU A 5 25.97 -4.57 -7.65
C GLU A 5 25.81 -3.24 -8.39
N VAL A 6 25.96 -2.15 -7.64
CA VAL A 6 25.85 -0.79 -8.14
C VAL A 6 27.26 -0.29 -8.49
N THR A 7 27.59 -0.27 -9.78
CA THR A 7 28.88 0.21 -10.29
C THR A 7 28.95 1.72 -10.50
N ASN A 8 27.85 2.46 -10.30
CA ASN A 8 27.76 3.90 -10.51
C ASN A 8 27.18 4.63 -9.29
N ARG A 9 27.90 5.64 -8.79
CA ARG A 9 27.60 6.39 -7.55
C ARG A 9 26.32 7.26 -7.59
N ARG A 10 25.66 7.42 -8.74
CA ARG A 10 24.47 8.27 -8.92
C ARG A 10 23.16 7.50 -9.14
N ARG A 11 23.05 6.29 -8.58
CA ARG A 11 21.78 5.53 -8.62
C ARG A 11 20.95 5.85 -7.38
N PHE A 12 19.63 5.79 -7.53
CA PHE A 12 18.63 6.05 -6.50
C PHE A 12 18.54 7.53 -6.08
N GLU A 13 18.72 8.43 -7.03
CA GLU A 13 18.47 9.86 -6.82
C GLU A 13 16.96 10.12 -6.68
N SER A 14 16.60 11.25 -6.06
CA SER A 14 15.19 11.62 -5.90
C SER A 14 14.50 11.72 -7.26
N GLY A 15 13.42 10.94 -7.46
CA GLY A 15 12.64 10.93 -8.71
C GLY A 15 13.26 10.14 -9.86
N SER A 16 14.34 9.38 -9.62
CA SER A 16 14.90 8.47 -10.62
C SER A 16 14.21 7.10 -10.61
N VAL A 17 14.44 6.35 -11.69
CA VAL A 17 14.05 4.94 -11.81
C VAL A 17 15.30 4.16 -12.22
N GLU A 18 15.62 3.12 -11.47
CA GLU A 18 16.72 2.21 -11.77
C GLU A 18 16.19 0.85 -12.22
N THR A 19 16.66 0.40 -13.39
CA THR A 19 16.35 -0.93 -13.92
C THR A 19 17.56 -1.85 -13.76
N PHE A 20 17.29 -3.08 -13.32
CA PHE A 20 18.28 -4.14 -13.17
C PHE A 20 17.74 -5.42 -13.84
N SER A 21 18.65 -6.26 -14.34
CA SER A 21 18.31 -7.57 -14.87
C SER A 21 19.20 -8.62 -14.22
N PHE A 22 18.62 -9.76 -13.90
CA PHE A 22 19.30 -10.88 -13.27
C PHE A 22 18.63 -12.19 -13.69
N GLU A 23 19.32 -13.30 -13.47
CA GLU A 23 18.83 -14.65 -13.73
C GLU A 23 18.83 -15.44 -12.42
N ASP A 24 17.76 -16.20 -12.19
CA ASP A 24 17.55 -17.05 -11.01
C ASP A 24 16.71 -18.26 -11.46
N PRO A 25 16.77 -19.43 -10.78
CA PRO A 25 15.81 -20.51 -10.96
C PRO A 25 14.36 -20.06 -11.04
N ASP A 26 13.54 -20.81 -11.77
CA ASP A 26 12.10 -20.53 -11.85
C ASP A 26 11.42 -20.75 -10.48
N ILE A 27 11.07 -19.65 -9.82
CA ILE A 27 10.37 -19.61 -8.53
C ILE A 27 8.84 -19.55 -8.65
N GLY A 28 8.28 -19.64 -9.87
CA GLY A 28 6.85 -19.46 -10.10
C GLY A 28 6.43 -17.99 -10.22
N ASP A 29 5.17 -17.69 -9.90
CA ASP A 29 4.67 -16.30 -9.86
C ASP A 29 5.19 -15.60 -8.59
N VAL A 30 5.63 -14.36 -8.71
CA VAL A 30 6.24 -13.62 -7.60
C VAL A 30 5.14 -13.07 -6.68
N GLU A 31 5.05 -13.58 -5.45
CA GLU A 31 4.04 -13.15 -4.48
C GLU A 31 4.51 -12.04 -3.54
N MET A 32 5.82 -11.95 -3.29
CA MET A 32 6.39 -11.06 -2.29
C MET A 32 7.84 -10.71 -2.61
N ILE A 33 8.26 -9.50 -2.25
CA ILE A 33 9.65 -9.08 -2.28
C ILE A 33 10.11 -8.58 -0.92
N GLU A 34 11.40 -8.74 -0.64
CA GLU A 34 12.10 -8.07 0.46
C GLU A 34 13.15 -7.13 -0.12
N ILE A 35 13.12 -5.87 0.29
CA ILE A 35 14.08 -4.83 -0.13
C ILE A 35 14.64 -4.12 1.09
N GLU A 36 15.96 -3.93 1.12
CA GLU A 36 16.69 -3.38 2.25
C GLU A 36 17.93 -2.61 1.79
N HIS A 37 18.33 -1.59 2.56
CA HIS A 37 19.65 -0.98 2.48
C HIS A 37 20.33 -0.97 3.86
N ASN A 38 21.66 -0.93 3.85
CA ASN A 38 22.49 -0.90 5.05
C ASN A 38 23.08 0.49 5.35
N GLY A 39 22.46 1.54 4.79
CA GLY A 39 22.91 2.92 5.02
C GLY A 39 22.76 3.33 6.48
N ASP A 40 23.71 4.13 6.96
CA ASP A 40 23.84 4.49 8.38
C ASP A 40 23.66 5.99 8.63
N THR A 41 23.54 6.80 7.58
CA THR A 41 23.45 8.25 7.67
C THR A 41 22.07 8.75 7.27
N LEU A 42 21.76 10.01 7.63
CA LEU A 42 20.54 10.67 7.16
C LEU A 42 20.48 10.76 5.63
N ALA A 43 21.64 10.90 4.98
CA ALA A 43 21.75 10.98 3.52
C ALA A 43 21.40 9.66 2.82
N ASP A 44 21.47 8.53 3.54
CA ASP A 44 21.07 7.22 3.02
C ASP A 44 19.55 6.98 3.14
N SER A 45 18.77 7.98 3.57
CA SER A 45 17.30 7.85 3.65
C SER A 45 16.70 7.81 2.26
N TRP A 46 16.08 6.69 1.92
CA TRP A 46 15.51 6.45 0.60
C TRP A 46 13.99 6.33 0.69
N PHE A 47 13.27 7.18 -0.03
CA PHE A 47 11.82 7.02 -0.18
C PHE A 47 11.56 6.16 -1.40
N LEU A 48 10.86 5.04 -1.22
CA LEU A 48 10.53 4.10 -2.28
C LEU A 48 9.04 4.19 -2.59
N ASP A 49 8.69 4.56 -3.83
CA ASP A 49 7.31 4.52 -4.31
C ASP A 49 6.84 3.07 -4.53
N GLY A 50 7.64 2.28 -5.24
CA GLY A 50 7.35 0.87 -5.51
C GLY A 50 8.40 0.18 -6.38
N VAL A 51 8.17 -1.11 -6.62
CA VAL A 51 9.02 -1.98 -7.46
C VAL A 51 8.14 -2.66 -8.50
N ILE A 52 8.62 -2.73 -9.74
CA ILE A 52 8.02 -3.50 -10.83
C ILE A 52 8.95 -4.66 -11.14
N VAL A 53 8.41 -5.88 -11.16
CA VAL A 53 9.15 -7.09 -11.54
C VAL A 53 8.57 -7.62 -12.84
N GLU A 54 9.37 -7.61 -13.89
CA GLU A 54 9.02 -8.21 -15.18
C GLU A 54 9.64 -9.60 -15.30
N MET A 55 8.84 -10.57 -15.74
CA MET A 55 9.28 -11.94 -16.05
C MET A 55 9.04 -12.21 -17.55
N PRO A 56 9.98 -11.83 -18.43
CA PRO A 56 9.79 -11.90 -19.89
C PRO A 56 9.50 -13.31 -20.40
N THR A 57 10.12 -14.33 -19.78
CA THR A 57 9.94 -15.74 -20.15
C THR A 57 8.51 -16.24 -20.00
N LYS A 58 7.72 -15.63 -19.10
CA LYS A 58 6.30 -15.96 -18.87
C LYS A 58 5.34 -14.84 -19.29
N GLY A 59 5.84 -13.71 -19.79
CA GLY A 59 5.02 -12.54 -20.10
C GLY A 59 4.26 -11.99 -18.90
N ARG A 60 4.85 -12.04 -17.70
CA ARG A 60 4.23 -11.56 -16.45
C ARG A 60 4.89 -10.27 -15.96
N ILE A 61 4.07 -9.41 -15.36
CA ILE A 61 4.51 -8.18 -14.68
C ILE A 61 3.85 -8.15 -13.31
N PHE A 62 4.63 -7.93 -12.27
CA PHE A 62 4.19 -7.87 -10.88
C PHE A 62 4.49 -6.48 -10.30
N TYR A 63 3.54 -5.92 -9.57
CA TYR A 63 3.63 -4.57 -9.00
C TYR A 63 3.69 -4.66 -7.48
N PHE A 64 4.65 -3.96 -6.87
CA PHE A 64 4.82 -3.89 -5.42
C PHE A 64 4.81 -2.43 -5.00
N VAL A 65 3.77 -2.00 -4.29
CA VAL A 65 3.64 -0.62 -3.79
C VAL A 65 4.31 -0.50 -2.43
N CYS A 66 5.08 0.56 -2.21
CA CYS A 66 5.73 0.86 -0.93
C CYS A 66 5.26 2.21 -0.36
N ASN A 67 5.47 3.32 -1.07
CA ASN A 67 5.19 4.70 -0.65
C ASN A 67 5.68 5.03 0.76
N ASP A 68 6.91 4.64 1.11
CA ASP A 68 7.43 4.84 2.46
C ASP A 68 8.97 4.96 2.50
N TRP A 69 9.48 5.46 3.63
CA TRP A 69 10.90 5.67 3.89
C TRP A 69 11.61 4.39 4.33
N LEU A 70 12.59 3.94 3.56
CA LEU A 70 13.65 3.09 4.06
C LEU A 70 14.72 3.99 4.69
N SER A 71 14.67 4.13 6.01
CA SER A 71 15.55 5.06 6.75
C SER A 71 15.62 4.71 8.22
N LYS A 72 16.76 4.98 8.87
CA LYS A 72 16.89 4.96 10.34
C LYS A 72 16.39 6.24 11.02
N TYR A 73 16.16 7.30 10.24
CA TYR A 73 15.90 8.66 10.73
C TYR A 73 14.53 9.21 10.33
N LYS A 74 13.92 8.67 9.28
CA LYS A 74 12.62 9.09 8.73
C LYS A 74 11.61 7.93 8.77
N GLY A 75 10.32 8.27 8.61
CA GLY A 75 9.23 7.29 8.60
C GLY A 75 9.19 6.45 9.88
N ASP A 76 9.01 5.15 9.73
CA ASP A 76 8.94 4.17 10.82
C ASP A 76 10.32 3.74 11.38
N ARG A 77 11.40 4.38 10.93
CA ARG A 77 12.79 4.08 11.29
C ARG A 77 13.27 2.68 10.89
N ARG A 78 12.66 2.08 9.86
CA ARG A 78 13.07 0.79 9.30
C ARG A 78 13.73 0.97 7.94
N THR A 79 14.82 0.25 7.70
CA THR A 79 15.56 0.23 6.43
C THR A 79 15.21 -0.97 5.55
N LYS A 80 14.26 -1.81 5.99
CA LYS A 80 13.75 -3.00 5.29
C LYS A 80 12.25 -2.88 5.03
N ARG A 81 11.81 -3.37 3.87
CA ARG A 81 10.39 -3.51 3.51
C ARG A 81 10.14 -4.90 2.95
N ILE A 82 9.05 -5.51 3.42
CA ILE A 82 8.48 -6.75 2.87
C ILE A 82 7.18 -6.36 2.19
N LEU A 83 7.13 -6.47 0.87
CA LEU A 83 6.02 -6.00 0.05
C LEU A 83 5.36 -7.18 -0.65
N LYS A 84 4.03 -7.26 -0.57
CA LYS A 84 3.25 -8.28 -1.29
C LYS A 84 2.86 -7.77 -2.67
N VAL A 85 2.72 -8.69 -3.60
CA VAL A 85 2.26 -8.38 -4.95
C VAL A 85 0.89 -7.72 -4.89
N GLN A 86 0.73 -6.65 -5.65
CA GLN A 86 -0.55 -5.99 -5.80
C GLN A 86 -1.42 -6.83 -6.75
N ASP A 87 -2.56 -7.25 -6.24
CA ASP A 87 -3.61 -7.80 -7.07
C ASP A 87 -4.29 -6.64 -7.82
N LEU A 88 -3.87 -6.41 -9.07
CA LEU A 88 -4.44 -5.36 -9.91
C LEU A 88 -5.92 -5.62 -10.27
N ASN A 89 -6.43 -6.83 -10.03
CA ASN A 89 -7.86 -7.11 -10.17
C ASN A 89 -8.66 -6.68 -8.93
N LYS A 90 -8.00 -6.28 -7.83
CA LYS A 90 -8.67 -5.68 -6.68
C LYS A 90 -8.84 -4.18 -6.89
N THR A 91 -10.09 -3.77 -7.07
CA THR A 91 -10.48 -2.36 -6.99
C THR A 91 -10.24 -1.83 -5.58
N SER A 92 -9.42 -0.77 -5.45
CA SER A 92 -9.23 -0.07 -4.18
C SER A 92 -10.34 0.97 -3.99
N PHE A 93 -11.16 0.81 -2.94
CA PHE A 93 -12.13 1.81 -2.51
C PHE A 93 -11.50 2.61 -1.38
N ARG A 94 -11.17 3.90 -1.62
CA ARG A 94 -10.39 4.70 -0.66
C ARG A 94 -11.23 5.61 0.22
N SER A 95 -12.36 6.12 -0.28
CA SER A 95 -13.18 7.10 0.42
C SER A 95 -14.64 6.69 0.44
N LEU A 96 -15.23 6.70 1.63
CA LEU A 96 -16.67 6.55 1.85
C LEU A 96 -17.24 7.87 2.34
N LYS A 97 -18.45 8.21 1.88
CA LYS A 97 -19.26 9.27 2.47
C LYS A 97 -20.58 8.66 2.93
N ILE A 98 -20.89 8.81 4.20
CA ILE A 98 -22.12 8.30 4.81
C ILE A 98 -22.98 9.51 5.18
N TYR A 99 -24.27 9.42 4.85
CA TYR A 99 -25.24 10.48 5.06
C TYR A 99 -26.26 9.97 6.08
N THR A 100 -26.32 10.62 7.24
CA THR A 100 -27.35 10.32 8.23
C THR A 100 -28.57 11.19 7.98
N GLY A 101 -29.76 10.58 8.05
CA GLY A 101 -31.02 11.24 7.77
C GLY A 101 -31.32 12.41 8.72
N HIS A 102 -32.24 13.27 8.32
CA HIS A 102 -32.65 14.47 9.08
C HIS A 102 -33.87 14.23 9.99
N ILE A 103 -34.37 12.99 10.06
CA ILE A 103 -35.52 12.63 10.88
C ILE A 103 -35.10 12.64 12.36
N GLU A 104 -36.03 13.03 13.24
CA GLU A 104 -35.80 13.02 14.69
C GLU A 104 -35.27 11.66 15.16
N HIS A 105 -34.17 11.68 15.92
CA HIS A 105 -33.47 10.49 16.42
C HIS A 105 -32.87 9.57 15.34
N ALA A 106 -32.52 10.09 14.16
CA ALA A 106 -31.86 9.31 13.11
C ALA A 106 -30.35 9.04 13.36
N GLY A 107 -29.77 9.57 14.43
CA GLY A 107 -28.36 9.39 14.80
C GLY A 107 -28.04 8.01 15.38
N CYS A 108 -26.74 7.67 15.48
CA CYS A 108 -26.28 6.40 16.04
C CYS A 108 -24.96 6.53 16.83
N ASP A 109 -25.00 6.17 18.12
CA ASP A 109 -23.84 6.19 19.02
C ASP A 109 -22.97 4.92 18.94
N SER A 110 -23.28 3.99 18.03
CA SER A 110 -22.59 2.70 17.90
C SER A 110 -21.57 2.70 16.76
N ASP A 111 -20.62 1.77 16.83
CA ASP A 111 -19.78 1.42 15.68
C ASP A 111 -20.65 0.85 14.54
N VAL A 112 -20.28 1.16 13.30
CA VAL A 112 -21.02 0.73 12.10
C VAL A 112 -20.15 -0.23 11.29
N SER A 113 -20.70 -1.36 10.85
CA SER A 113 -20.02 -2.25 9.89
C SER A 113 -20.53 -2.06 8.47
N LEU A 114 -19.64 -2.17 7.49
CA LEU A 114 -19.93 -2.06 6.06
C LEU A 114 -19.34 -3.25 5.31
N LYS A 115 -20.11 -3.82 4.39
CA LYS A 115 -19.65 -4.81 3.43
C LYS A 115 -20.19 -4.49 2.05
N LEU A 116 -19.30 -4.42 1.05
CA LEU A 116 -19.67 -4.15 -0.33
C LEU A 116 -19.97 -5.46 -1.06
N PHE A 117 -20.99 -5.45 -1.91
CA PHE A 117 -21.35 -6.56 -2.79
C PHE A 117 -21.38 -6.06 -4.23
N GLY A 118 -20.75 -6.82 -5.13
CA GLY A 118 -20.70 -6.54 -6.56
C GLY A 118 -20.91 -7.80 -7.38
N THR A 119 -20.95 -7.66 -8.69
CA THR A 119 -21.19 -8.76 -9.64
C THR A 119 -20.12 -9.85 -9.58
N LEU A 120 -18.92 -9.52 -9.08
CA LEU A 120 -17.78 -10.43 -8.97
C LEU A 120 -17.57 -10.96 -7.53
N GLY A 121 -18.46 -10.65 -6.58
CA GLY A 121 -18.36 -11.12 -5.20
C GLY A 121 -18.56 -10.02 -4.16
N SER A 122 -17.97 -10.18 -2.97
CA SER A 122 -18.11 -9.23 -1.86
C SER A 122 -16.77 -8.85 -1.26
N SER A 123 -16.65 -7.63 -0.73
CA SER A 123 -15.49 -7.20 0.05
C SER A 123 -15.41 -7.92 1.40
N SER A 124 -14.29 -7.77 2.10
CA SER A 124 -14.25 -8.00 3.56
C SER A 124 -15.18 -7.01 4.26
N GLU A 125 -15.62 -7.37 5.47
CA GLU A 125 -16.33 -6.43 6.34
C GLU A 125 -15.35 -5.38 6.88
N CYS A 126 -15.76 -4.13 6.84
CA CYS A 126 -15.03 -2.98 7.37
C CYS A 126 -15.80 -2.43 8.57
N MET A 127 -15.14 -2.31 9.73
CA MET A 127 -15.72 -1.71 10.92
C MET A 127 -15.31 -0.23 10.98
N ILE A 128 -16.30 0.64 10.98
CA ILE A 128 -16.15 2.09 11.09
C ILE A 128 -16.41 2.46 12.55
N LYS A 129 -15.36 2.92 13.22
CA LYS A 129 -15.42 3.28 14.64
C LYS A 129 -16.08 4.64 14.82
N ASN A 130 -17.05 4.72 15.73
CA ASN A 130 -17.57 6.01 16.16
C ASN A 130 -16.60 6.59 17.22
N HIS A 131 -16.00 7.74 16.91
CA HIS A 131 -15.06 8.43 17.80
C HIS A 131 -15.67 9.65 18.51
N GLY A 132 -17.00 9.73 18.59
CA GLY A 132 -17.70 10.79 19.29
C GLY A 132 -19.02 11.09 18.61
N ASP A 133 -18.97 11.94 17.58
CA ASP A 133 -20.10 12.55 16.87
C ASP A 133 -20.24 12.05 15.43
N ALA A 134 -19.74 10.85 15.13
CA ALA A 134 -19.98 10.24 13.83
C ALA A 134 -21.42 9.73 13.77
N PHE A 135 -22.02 9.78 12.58
CA PHE A 135 -23.37 9.29 12.32
C PHE A 135 -24.49 10.08 13.01
N GLU A 136 -24.29 11.37 13.27
CA GLU A 136 -25.29 12.24 13.89
C GLU A 136 -26.40 12.66 12.92
N GLN A 137 -27.57 13.03 13.46
CA GLN A 137 -28.71 13.48 12.64
C GLN A 137 -28.30 14.62 11.69
N SER A 138 -28.60 14.47 10.40
CA SER A 138 -28.21 15.39 9.32
C SER A 138 -26.69 15.52 9.05
N ALA A 139 -25.86 14.63 9.57
CA ALA A 139 -24.42 14.64 9.34
C ALA A 139 -24.02 14.01 7.98
N ILE A 140 -22.86 14.44 7.48
CA ILE A 140 -22.16 13.83 6.35
C ILE A 140 -20.76 13.47 6.82
N ASP A 141 -20.50 12.18 7.00
CA ASP A 141 -19.25 11.68 7.52
C ASP A 141 -18.40 11.07 6.41
N ALA A 142 -17.14 11.50 6.32
CA ALA A 142 -16.20 10.99 5.33
C ALA A 142 -15.13 10.11 5.99
N PHE A 143 -15.03 8.86 5.55
CA PHE A 143 -14.08 7.88 6.07
C PHE A 143 -13.09 7.47 5.00
N GLN A 144 -11.82 7.34 5.40
CA GLN A 144 -10.81 6.68 4.58
C GLN A 144 -10.85 5.18 4.88
N VAL A 145 -10.92 4.36 3.84
CA VAL A 145 -10.90 2.90 3.96
C VAL A 145 -9.60 2.41 3.37
N GLY A 146 -8.79 1.75 4.20
CA GLY A 146 -7.47 1.23 3.88
C GLY A 146 -7.27 -0.15 4.48
#